data_AF-A0A1B3SLS1-F1
#
_entry.id   AF-A0A1B3SLS1-F1
#
_cell.length_a   1.000
_cell.length_b   1.000
_cell.length_c   1.000
_cell.angle_alpha   90.00
_cell.angle_beta   90.00
_cell.angle_gamma   90.00
#
_symmetry.space_group_name_H-M   'P 1'
#
loop_
_entity.id
_entity.type
_entity.pdbx_description
1 polymer ?
#
loop_
_entity_poly.entity_id
_entity_poly.type
_entity_poly.pdbx_seq_one_letter_code
_entity_poly.pdbx_strand_id
1 'polypeptide(L)'
;MSAVKIDQQVYLFNEKFQEQFKALFKDDIYLTVLEDSDENDVFYMVELSHSKDRLTKANISSSLGSIILGEVENATVIETDLQFHNMKYDFFYPSIINNQFFTQENDMKQFLSQAALKELEMYEKKLNEILESQKFKTVYKELFDIWDSQEKSILFYDDTDIKKQIFLSSLIQDIDLYEYAKKEIDSKQLQEIKLGIQQNLNISIYASPEFFSWAAMREIRLGLEQDLDVETYANPALDSDQMHEVRLGLEQNLDVMKYCVNESSLIDNFSSEQMREIRLGIEKNLYVEAYNNIFYDDHQMRIIREALEDGIDISAFANPAFSAWQMYLIREGIRENLDVSLYAKEEFSPEQMEEIKKGLENNVNVKVYADPKYDAREMKKIRKELEKSKTIKH
;
A
#
# COMPACT_ATOMS: atom_id res chain seq x y z
N MET A 1 25.58 -3.99 20.40
CA MET A 1 25.48 -2.51 20.48
C MET A 1 26.88 -1.92 20.53
N SER A 2 27.54 -1.87 19.39
CA SER A 2 28.74 -1.08 19.13
C SER A 2 28.27 0.16 18.40
N ALA A 3 28.54 1.35 18.96
CA ALA A 3 28.20 2.62 18.32
C ALA A 3 29.11 2.80 17.10
N VAL A 4 28.53 2.76 15.90
CA VAL A 4 29.21 3.16 14.66
C VAL A 4 29.45 4.67 14.74
N LYS A 5 30.71 5.06 14.59
CA LYS A 5 31.16 6.44 14.62
C LYS A 5 31.00 7.00 13.22
N ILE A 6 29.91 7.74 12.99
CA ILE A 6 29.62 8.37 11.70
C ILE A 6 30.52 9.61 11.59
N ASP A 7 31.53 9.60 10.71
CA ASP A 7 32.30 10.80 10.36
C ASP A 7 31.44 11.67 9.42
N GLN A 8 30.64 12.56 10.00
CA GLN A 8 29.74 13.47 9.27
C GLN A 8 30.54 14.60 8.61
N GLN A 9 30.51 14.70 7.27
CA GLN A 9 30.86 15.93 6.57
C GLN A 9 29.57 16.71 6.25
N VAL A 10 29.45 17.90 6.84
CA VAL A 10 28.33 18.82 6.61
C VAL A 10 28.79 19.89 5.62
N TYR A 11 28.13 19.97 4.47
CA TYR A 11 28.37 21.01 3.48
C TYR A 11 27.32 22.12 3.65
N LEU A 12 27.78 23.37 3.71
CA LEU A 12 26.91 24.55 3.77
C LEU A 12 26.76 25.12 2.36
N PHE A 13 25.52 25.30 1.91
CA PHE A 13 25.21 26.07 0.71
C PHE A 13 25.65 27.54 0.86
N ASN A 14 25.74 28.28 -0.25
CA ASN A 14 26.13 29.68 -0.19
C ASN A 14 25.14 30.54 0.64
N GLU A 15 25.64 31.64 1.21
CA GLU A 15 24.87 32.48 2.15
C GLU A 15 23.58 33.02 1.53
N LYS A 16 23.61 33.41 0.25
CA LYS A 16 22.43 33.95 -0.45
C LYS A 16 21.33 32.91 -0.58
N PHE A 17 21.68 31.67 -0.90
CA PHE A 17 20.75 30.56 -1.02
C PHE A 17 20.18 30.16 0.35
N GLN A 18 21.01 30.11 1.39
CA GLN A 18 20.55 29.87 2.76
C GLN A 18 19.55 30.95 3.21
N GLU A 19 19.82 32.23 2.93
CA GLU A 19 18.89 33.32 3.24
C GLU A 19 17.56 33.20 2.48
N GLN A 20 17.61 32.86 1.19
CA GLN A 20 16.42 32.69 0.35
C GLN A 20 15.58 31.48 0.76
N PHE A 21 16.22 30.34 1.06
CA PHE A 21 15.52 29.16 1.52
C PHE A 21 14.93 29.35 2.92
N LYS A 22 15.70 29.95 3.83
CA LYS A 22 15.22 30.30 5.18
C LYS A 22 14.07 31.30 5.15
N ALA A 23 14.03 32.20 4.16
CA ALA A 23 12.89 33.09 3.96
C ALA A 23 11.61 32.33 3.57
N LEU A 24 11.73 31.19 2.88
CA LEU A 24 10.60 30.40 2.37
C LEU A 24 10.11 29.33 3.37
N PHE A 25 11.04 28.66 4.05
CA PHE A 25 10.78 27.50 4.90
C PHE A 25 11.07 27.75 6.38
N LYS A 26 11.58 28.94 6.75
CA LYS A 26 11.95 29.33 8.13
C LYS A 26 13.04 28.46 8.79
N ASP A 27 13.60 27.51 8.04
CA ASP A 27 14.67 26.61 8.47
C ASP A 27 15.91 26.72 7.55
N ASP A 28 17.07 26.28 8.06
CA ASP A 28 18.32 26.17 7.29
C ASP A 28 18.36 24.82 6.55
N ILE A 29 18.99 24.73 5.36
CA ILE A 29 19.21 23.44 4.68
C ILE A 29 20.59 22.89 4.99
N TYR A 30 20.63 21.60 5.32
CA TYR A 30 21.83 20.80 5.52
C TYR A 30 21.92 19.71 4.45
N LEU A 31 23.12 19.51 3.91
CA LEU A 31 23.47 18.32 3.14
C LEU A 31 24.33 17.41 4.02
N THR A 32 23.88 16.17 4.24
CA THR A 32 24.60 15.17 5.05
C THR A 32 24.92 13.96 4.20
N VAL A 33 26.18 13.52 4.18
CA VAL A 33 26.57 12.21 3.65
C VAL A 33 26.55 11.21 4.80
N LEU A 34 25.72 10.18 4.69
CA LEU A 34 25.59 9.07 5.63
C LEU A 34 26.28 7.84 5.06
N GLU A 35 27.02 7.14 5.90
CA GLU A 35 27.57 5.82 5.62
C GLU A 35 26.72 4.81 6.40
N ASP A 36 26.00 3.94 5.69
CA ASP A 36 25.25 2.83 6.27
C ASP A 36 25.97 1.53 5.94
N SER A 37 26.33 0.76 6.95
CA SER A 37 27.10 -0.47 6.79
C SER A 37 26.32 -1.60 7.44
N ASP A 38 25.86 -2.55 6.64
CA ASP A 38 25.36 -3.84 7.15
C ASP A 38 26.45 -4.91 6.99
N GLU A 39 26.29 -6.08 7.62
CA GLU A 39 27.38 -7.07 7.81
C GLU A 39 28.17 -7.47 6.54
N ASN A 40 27.66 -7.20 5.33
CA ASN A 40 28.34 -7.48 4.06
C ASN A 40 28.43 -6.29 3.07
N ASP A 41 27.75 -5.17 3.28
CA ASP A 41 27.63 -4.07 2.31
C ASP A 41 27.76 -2.69 2.95
N VAL A 42 28.41 -1.76 2.25
CA VAL A 42 28.51 -0.34 2.64
C VAL A 42 27.77 0.50 1.60
N PHE A 43 26.75 1.22 2.06
CA PHE A 43 25.97 2.17 1.28
C PHE A 43 26.31 3.60 1.69
N TYR A 44 26.42 4.48 0.70
CA TYR A 44 26.49 5.92 0.93
C TYR A 44 25.16 6.55 0.58
N MET A 45 24.58 7.30 1.52
CA MET A 45 23.39 8.09 1.30
C MET A 45 23.70 9.59 1.40
N VAL A 46 23.10 10.39 0.53
CA VAL A 46 23.15 11.86 0.66
C VAL A 46 21.75 12.34 1.02
N GLU A 47 21.63 12.97 2.18
CA GLU A 47 20.35 13.44 2.72
C GLU A 47 20.33 14.97 2.80
N LEU A 48 19.26 15.58 2.29
CA LEU A 48 18.94 16.99 2.52
C LEU A 48 18.00 17.09 3.71
N SER A 49 18.36 17.84 4.74
CA SER A 49 17.53 18.02 5.94
C SER A 49 17.43 19.48 6.34
N HIS A 50 16.39 19.83 7.08
CA HIS A 50 16.20 21.19 7.63
C HIS A 50 16.57 21.32 9.12
N SER A 51 17.12 20.24 9.73
CA SER A 51 17.43 20.17 11.16
C SER A 51 18.80 19.54 11.41
N LYS A 52 19.59 20.20 12.28
CA LYS A 52 20.94 19.78 12.65
C LYS A 52 20.99 18.61 13.64
N ASP A 53 19.90 18.32 14.36
CA ASP A 53 19.92 17.53 15.61
C ASP A 53 19.25 16.13 15.55
N ARG A 54 18.77 15.64 14.40
CA ARG A 54 18.12 14.30 14.30
C ARG A 54 18.99 13.23 13.65
N LEU A 55 20.14 12.93 14.25
CA LEU A 55 21.00 11.80 13.83
C LEU A 55 21.34 10.85 14.99
N THR A 56 20.38 10.60 15.89
CA THR A 56 20.51 9.53 16.88
C THR A 56 19.22 8.71 17.00
N LYS A 57 19.19 7.61 16.23
CA LYS A 57 18.26 6.47 16.30
C LYS A 57 16.79 6.72 15.92
N ALA A 58 16.40 5.94 14.91
CA ALA A 58 15.05 5.55 14.53
C ALA A 58 14.21 6.55 13.72
N ASN A 59 13.66 6.01 12.62
CA ASN A 59 12.49 6.45 11.86
C ASN A 59 12.68 7.66 10.93
N ILE A 60 13.03 7.30 9.68
CA ILE A 60 12.59 7.91 8.43
C ILE A 60 11.27 8.69 8.64
N SER A 61 11.34 10.01 8.82
CA SER A 61 10.13 10.87 8.85
C SER A 61 10.37 12.36 8.60
N SER A 62 11.59 12.80 8.25
CA SER A 62 11.89 14.25 8.11
C SER A 62 13.04 14.59 7.17
N SER A 63 13.18 13.88 6.05
CA SER A 63 14.13 14.23 4.99
C SER A 63 13.43 15.03 3.88
N LEU A 64 14.10 16.03 3.32
CA LEU A 64 13.67 16.71 2.07
C LEU A 64 13.84 15.78 0.85
N GLY A 65 14.60 14.69 1.03
CA GLY A 65 14.94 13.67 0.07
C GLY A 65 16.20 12.92 0.53
N SER A 66 16.34 11.66 0.11
CA SER A 66 17.49 10.80 0.40
C SER A 66 17.95 10.11 -0.89
N ILE A 67 19.21 10.32 -1.29
CA ILE A 67 19.82 9.67 -2.46
C ILE A 67 20.57 8.43 -2.01
N ILE A 68 20.22 7.26 -2.53
CA ILE A 68 21.01 6.02 -2.35
C ILE A 68 22.06 5.96 -3.48
N LEU A 69 23.34 5.99 -3.11
CA LEU A 69 24.46 6.06 -4.06
C LEU A 69 25.23 4.74 -4.16
N GLY A 70 24.52 3.67 -4.56
CA GLY A 70 25.09 2.42 -5.08
C GLY A 70 25.83 1.50 -4.10
N GLU A 71 26.05 0.27 -4.58
CA GLU A 71 26.68 -0.88 -3.92
C GLU A 71 28.13 -1.04 -4.41
N VAL A 72 29.07 -1.37 -3.53
CA VAL A 72 30.48 -1.63 -3.90
C VAL A 72 30.68 -3.14 -4.00
N GLU A 73 30.60 -3.70 -5.22
CA GLU A 73 30.55 -5.14 -5.45
C GLU A 73 31.71 -5.95 -4.85
N ASN A 74 31.34 -6.95 -4.04
CA ASN A 74 31.96 -8.28 -4.05
C ASN A 74 31.00 -9.34 -3.47
N ALA A 75 29.81 -9.55 -4.03
CA ALA A 75 29.08 -10.82 -3.85
C ALA A 75 27.94 -11.04 -4.87
N THR A 76 27.88 -12.28 -5.33
CA THR A 76 26.84 -12.93 -6.13
C THR A 76 25.41 -12.72 -5.62
N VAL A 77 24.49 -12.49 -6.56
CA VAL A 77 23.03 -12.50 -6.41
C VAL A 77 22.55 -13.69 -5.57
N ILE A 78 21.87 -13.39 -4.46
CA ILE A 78 20.97 -14.31 -3.78
C ILE A 78 19.65 -13.55 -3.58
N GLU A 79 18.63 -13.92 -4.37
CA GLU A 79 17.24 -13.55 -4.13
C GLU A 79 16.84 -14.01 -2.73
N THR A 80 16.44 -13.07 -1.87
CA THR A 80 15.63 -13.39 -0.70
C THR A 80 14.46 -12.42 -0.57
N ASP A 81 13.27 -13.01 -0.52
CA ASP A 81 11.99 -12.39 -0.21
C ASP A 81 12.04 -11.63 1.12
N LEU A 82 12.08 -10.30 1.06
CA LEU A 82 11.82 -9.44 2.21
C LEU A 82 10.83 -8.33 1.83
N GLN A 83 9.58 -8.57 2.20
CA GLN A 83 8.45 -7.64 2.14
C GLN A 83 8.68 -6.43 3.05
N PHE A 84 9.46 -5.45 2.61
CA PHE A 84 9.45 -4.12 3.21
C PHE A 84 8.34 -3.28 2.57
N HIS A 85 7.24 -3.12 3.30
CA HIS A 85 6.21 -2.11 3.04
C HIS A 85 6.83 -0.72 3.27
N ASN A 86 7.58 -0.22 2.28
CA ASN A 86 8.08 1.14 2.28
C ASN A 86 7.18 1.99 1.38
N MET A 87 6.56 3.00 1.99
CA MET A 87 6.21 4.22 1.25
C MET A 87 7.52 4.76 0.66
N LYS A 88 7.82 4.41 -0.60
CA LYS A 88 8.75 5.17 -1.42
C LYS A 88 8.16 6.56 -1.58
N TYR A 89 8.55 7.46 -0.68
CA TYR A 89 8.42 8.88 -0.95
C TYR A 89 9.49 9.20 -1.99
N ASP A 90 9.12 9.13 -3.27
CA ASP A 90 10.00 9.49 -4.39
C ASP A 90 10.24 11.02 -4.40
N PHE A 91 11.08 11.49 -3.48
CA PHE A 91 11.59 12.87 -3.44
C PHE A 91 12.95 12.95 -4.14
N PHE A 92 12.93 13.06 -5.48
CA PHE A 92 14.10 13.17 -6.40
C PHE A 92 15.12 12.03 -6.23
N TYR A 93 15.67 11.44 -7.28
CA TYR A 93 16.95 11.81 -7.90
C TYR A 93 17.27 10.73 -8.96
N PRO A 94 17.91 11.07 -10.09
CA PRO A 94 18.45 10.09 -11.03
C PRO A 94 19.71 9.39 -10.50
N SER A 95 19.94 8.15 -10.96
CA SER A 95 21.10 7.31 -10.68
C SER A 95 22.43 7.97 -11.10
N ILE A 96 23.30 8.26 -10.12
CA ILE A 96 24.60 8.94 -10.31
C ILE A 96 25.66 8.05 -11.01
N ILE A 97 25.39 6.76 -11.21
CA ILE A 97 26.43 5.81 -11.63
C ILE A 97 26.40 5.58 -13.15
N ASN A 98 27.09 6.45 -13.88
CA ASN A 98 27.58 6.10 -15.22
C ASN A 98 28.85 5.25 -15.07
N ASN A 99 28.71 3.91 -15.05
CA ASN A 99 29.77 2.89 -15.26
C ASN A 99 31.23 3.37 -15.07
N GLN A 100 31.58 3.86 -13.86
CA GLN A 100 32.95 4.23 -13.51
C GLN A 100 33.49 3.26 -12.48
N PHE A 101 34.63 2.66 -12.79
CA PHE A 101 35.32 1.73 -11.90
C PHE A 101 36.31 2.50 -11.02
N PHE A 102 36.11 2.44 -9.70
CA PHE A 102 37.01 3.04 -8.72
C PHE A 102 37.85 1.95 -8.04
N THR A 103 39.15 2.17 -7.92
CA THR A 103 40.07 1.22 -7.26
C THR A 103 40.30 1.53 -5.78
N GLN A 104 39.84 2.68 -5.28
CA GLN A 104 39.95 3.09 -3.87
C GLN A 104 38.65 3.77 -3.40
N GLU A 105 38.23 3.46 -2.17
CA GLU A 105 37.01 3.97 -1.51
C GLU A 105 37.01 5.52 -1.38
N ASN A 106 38.16 6.11 -1.05
CA ASN A 106 38.30 7.57 -0.91
C ASN A 106 38.08 8.32 -2.24
N ASP A 107 38.50 7.73 -3.36
CA ASP A 107 38.32 8.33 -4.69
C ASP A 107 36.84 8.28 -5.11
N MET A 108 36.15 7.19 -4.76
CA MET A 108 34.70 7.06 -4.96
C MET A 108 33.92 8.06 -4.09
N LYS A 109 34.25 8.16 -2.79
CA LYS A 109 33.66 9.16 -1.86
C LYS A 109 33.84 10.58 -2.37
N GLN A 110 35.05 10.92 -2.84
CA GLN A 110 35.35 12.24 -3.37
C GLN A 110 34.65 12.51 -4.71
N PHE A 111 34.59 11.53 -5.61
CA PHE A 111 33.87 11.65 -6.87
C PHE A 111 32.36 11.80 -6.68
N LEU A 112 31.75 10.95 -5.85
CA LEU A 112 30.32 11.01 -5.53
C LEU A 112 29.96 12.34 -4.85
N SER A 113 30.78 12.80 -3.91
CA SER A 113 30.63 14.12 -3.28
C SER A 113 30.72 15.24 -4.32
N GLN A 114 31.69 15.21 -5.24
CA GLN A 114 31.83 16.23 -6.28
C GLN A 114 30.72 16.18 -7.35
N ALA A 115 30.26 14.99 -7.73
CA ALA A 115 29.16 14.81 -8.68
C ALA A 115 27.84 15.31 -8.08
N ALA A 116 27.54 14.91 -6.84
CA ALA A 116 26.42 15.43 -6.08
C ALA A 116 26.50 16.95 -5.90
N LEU A 117 27.69 17.49 -5.57
CA LEU A 117 27.90 18.93 -5.43
C LEU A 117 27.62 19.69 -6.74
N LYS A 118 28.12 19.20 -7.89
CA LYS A 118 27.87 19.82 -9.21
C LYS A 118 26.40 19.80 -9.59
N GLU A 119 25.70 18.71 -9.28
CA GLU A 119 24.26 18.61 -9.56
C GLU A 119 23.47 19.55 -8.64
N LEU A 120 23.83 19.61 -7.35
CA LEU A 120 23.27 20.55 -6.39
C LEU A 120 23.51 22.01 -6.80
N GLU A 121 24.72 22.36 -7.26
CA GLU A 121 25.03 23.71 -7.79
C GLU A 121 24.14 24.06 -9.00
N MET A 122 23.89 23.10 -9.89
CA MET A 122 22.98 23.28 -11.01
C MET A 122 21.53 23.52 -10.54
N TYR A 123 21.05 22.75 -9.56
CA TYR A 123 19.73 22.94 -8.97
C TYR A 123 19.61 24.28 -8.25
N GLU A 124 20.63 24.64 -7.49
CA GLU A 124 20.72 25.91 -6.78
C GLU A 124 20.59 27.07 -7.77
N LYS A 125 21.33 27.00 -8.89
CA LYS A 125 21.24 27.98 -9.97
C LYS A 125 19.83 28.06 -10.57
N LYS A 126 19.22 26.93 -10.93
CA LYS A 126 17.85 26.88 -11.48
C LYS A 126 16.84 27.47 -10.49
N LEU A 127 16.93 27.11 -9.22
CA LEU A 127 16.05 27.60 -8.18
C LEU A 127 16.22 29.12 -8.00
N ASN A 128 17.46 29.62 -7.97
CA ASN A 128 17.73 31.06 -7.92
C ASN A 128 17.11 31.80 -9.12
N GLU A 129 17.22 31.25 -10.34
CA GLU A 129 16.57 31.82 -11.53
C GLU A 129 15.04 31.85 -11.41
N ILE A 130 14.44 30.79 -10.85
CA ILE A 130 12.99 30.70 -10.57
C ILE A 130 12.58 31.77 -9.55
N LEU A 131 13.26 31.84 -8.41
CA LEU A 131 12.94 32.77 -7.32
C LEU A 131 13.08 34.24 -7.75
N GLU A 132 14.05 34.53 -8.62
CA GLU A 132 14.25 35.86 -9.17
C GLU A 132 13.28 36.21 -10.32
N SER A 133 12.59 35.22 -10.88
CA SER A 133 11.66 35.40 -11.99
C SER A 133 10.49 36.31 -11.61
N GLN A 134 10.01 37.08 -12.59
CA GLN A 134 8.85 37.96 -12.39
C GLN A 134 7.62 37.14 -11.99
N LYS A 135 7.42 35.97 -12.62
CA LYS A 135 6.28 35.08 -12.34
C LYS A 135 6.28 34.59 -10.90
N PHE A 136 7.44 34.22 -10.36
CA PHE A 136 7.54 33.86 -8.94
C PHE A 136 7.19 35.04 -8.05
N LYS A 137 7.80 36.20 -8.29
CA LYS A 137 7.60 37.43 -7.48
C LYS A 137 6.18 37.96 -7.47
N THR A 138 5.38 37.72 -8.52
CA THR A 138 4.01 38.26 -8.64
C THR A 138 2.91 37.21 -8.51
N VAL A 139 3.12 35.96 -8.92
CA VAL A 139 2.07 34.94 -9.00
C VAL A 139 2.28 33.85 -7.95
N TYR A 140 3.48 33.25 -7.91
CA TYR A 140 3.73 32.13 -7.00
C TYR A 140 3.89 32.57 -5.55
N LYS A 141 4.36 33.81 -5.33
CA LYS A 141 4.43 34.38 -3.99
C LYS A 141 3.06 34.51 -3.33
N GLU A 142 2.03 34.92 -4.09
CA GLU A 142 0.66 35.00 -3.57
C GLU A 142 0.16 33.63 -3.10
N LEU A 143 0.48 32.56 -3.84
CA LEU A 143 0.16 31.19 -3.44
C LEU A 143 0.84 30.79 -2.12
N PHE A 144 2.12 31.15 -1.95
CA PHE A 144 2.87 30.85 -0.73
C PHE A 144 2.33 31.62 0.47
N ASP A 145 1.99 32.91 0.27
CA ASP A 145 1.37 33.74 1.30
C ASP A 145 0.00 33.18 1.73
N ILE A 146 -0.80 32.65 0.79
CA ILE A 146 -2.06 31.95 1.09
C ILE A 146 -1.80 30.72 1.97
N TRP A 147 -0.88 29.84 1.57
CA TRP A 147 -0.57 28.65 2.36
C TRP A 147 -0.04 29.00 3.75
N ASP A 148 0.83 30.00 3.87
CA ASP A 148 1.34 30.48 5.17
C ASP A 148 0.26 31.09 6.08
N SER A 149 -0.87 31.53 5.50
CA SER A 149 -2.00 32.14 6.23
C SER A 149 -3.05 31.13 6.71
N GLN A 150 -3.07 29.91 6.15
CA GLN A 150 -3.98 28.86 6.58
C GLN A 150 -3.49 28.26 7.91
N GLU A 151 -4.40 28.09 8.87
CA GLU A 151 -4.08 27.89 10.28
C GLU A 151 -3.23 26.63 10.52
N LYS A 152 -2.06 26.80 11.16
CA LYS A 152 -1.13 25.71 11.51
C LYS A 152 -1.79 24.77 12.51
N SER A 153 -2.26 23.62 12.05
CA SER A 153 -2.69 22.53 12.92
C SER A 153 -1.53 22.11 13.83
N ILE A 154 -1.70 22.29 15.13
CA ILE A 154 -0.65 22.19 16.17
C ILE A 154 -0.09 20.76 16.35
N LEU A 155 -0.58 19.74 15.61
CA LEU A 155 -0.32 18.34 15.96
C LEU A 155 0.35 17.45 14.92
N PHE A 156 0.59 17.87 13.68
CA PHE A 156 1.32 17.07 12.70
C PHE A 156 2.14 17.95 11.74
N TYR A 157 3.17 17.39 11.12
CA TYR A 157 4.06 18.03 10.13
C TYR A 157 3.29 18.95 9.16
N ASP A 158 3.82 20.14 8.87
CA ASP A 158 3.10 21.18 8.11
C ASP A 158 3.01 20.77 6.62
N ASP A 159 1.84 20.25 6.20
CA ASP A 159 1.52 19.93 4.79
C ASP A 159 1.83 21.10 3.84
N THR A 160 1.80 22.33 4.35
CA THR A 160 2.23 23.56 3.67
C THR A 160 3.67 23.50 3.18
N ASP A 161 4.61 23.09 4.02
CA ASP A 161 6.04 23.08 3.65
C ASP A 161 6.32 21.99 2.60
N ILE A 162 5.63 20.86 2.71
CA ILE A 162 5.71 19.77 1.72
C ILE A 162 5.14 20.23 0.38
N LYS A 163 4.01 20.94 0.36
CA LYS A 163 3.45 21.55 -0.87
C LYS A 163 4.41 22.53 -1.52
N LYS A 164 5.02 23.42 -0.74
CA LYS A 164 6.05 24.36 -1.23
C LYS A 164 7.22 23.62 -1.88
N GLN A 165 7.70 22.53 -1.26
CA GLN A 165 8.78 21.70 -1.81
C GLN A 165 8.37 21.02 -3.11
N ILE A 166 7.21 20.37 -3.16
CA ILE A 166 6.70 19.72 -4.36
C ILE A 166 6.55 20.75 -5.49
N PHE A 167 6.00 21.92 -5.19
CA PHE A 167 5.82 22.99 -6.15
C PHE A 167 7.14 23.53 -6.70
N LEU A 168 8.10 23.93 -5.84
CA LEU A 168 9.40 24.42 -6.29
C LEU A 168 10.15 23.36 -7.10
N SER A 169 10.10 22.12 -6.64
CA SER A 169 10.78 21.02 -7.30
C SER A 169 10.14 20.69 -8.66
N SER A 170 8.83 20.85 -8.81
CA SER A 170 8.17 20.75 -10.12
C SER A 170 8.64 21.84 -11.09
N LEU A 171 8.80 23.08 -10.62
CA LEU A 171 9.29 24.18 -11.46
C LEU A 171 10.73 23.96 -11.94
N ILE A 172 11.58 23.35 -11.10
CA ILE A 172 12.96 22.96 -11.48
C ILE A 172 12.95 21.95 -12.64
N GLN A 173 11.94 21.09 -12.69
CA GLN A 173 11.69 20.12 -13.77
C GLN A 173 10.89 20.72 -14.93
N ASP A 174 10.69 22.04 -14.95
CA ASP A 174 9.91 22.75 -15.96
C ASP A 174 8.42 22.31 -15.99
N ILE A 175 7.90 21.82 -14.86
CA ILE A 175 6.50 21.45 -14.63
C ILE A 175 5.82 22.54 -13.80
N ASP A 176 4.80 23.18 -14.39
CA ASP A 176 4.03 24.22 -13.70
C ASP A 176 2.75 23.65 -13.08
N LEU A 177 2.78 23.43 -11.76
CA LEU A 177 1.63 22.90 -11.02
C LEU A 177 0.65 23.98 -10.53
N TYR A 178 0.82 25.25 -10.91
CA TYR A 178 0.10 26.38 -10.31
C TYR A 178 -1.43 26.22 -10.33
N GLU A 179 -1.97 25.76 -11.46
CA GLU A 179 -3.42 25.56 -11.62
C GLU A 179 -4.01 24.52 -10.68
N TYR A 180 -3.21 23.55 -10.23
CA TYR A 180 -3.60 22.53 -9.26
C TYR A 180 -3.31 23.01 -7.84
N ALA A 181 -2.13 23.58 -7.61
CA ALA A 181 -1.65 24.02 -6.31
C ALA A 181 -2.53 25.13 -5.67
N LYS A 182 -3.23 25.93 -6.50
CA LYS A 182 -4.19 26.94 -6.02
C LYS A 182 -5.52 26.37 -5.51
N LYS A 183 -5.81 25.09 -5.78
CA LYS A 183 -7.02 24.40 -5.29
C LYS A 183 -6.80 23.92 -3.85
N GLU A 184 -7.89 23.58 -3.15
CA GLU A 184 -7.83 22.91 -1.85
C GLU A 184 -7.45 21.44 -2.05
N ILE A 185 -6.14 21.18 -2.11
CA ILE A 185 -5.55 19.84 -2.28
C ILE A 185 -4.56 19.58 -1.15
N ASP A 186 -4.24 18.34 -0.84
CA ASP A 186 -3.12 17.99 0.05
C ASP A 186 -1.79 17.80 -0.72
N SER A 187 -0.67 17.75 0.00
CA SER A 187 0.65 17.55 -0.62
C SER A 187 0.77 16.24 -1.40
N LYS A 188 0.09 15.17 -0.98
CA LYS A 188 0.13 13.87 -1.65
C LYS A 188 -0.63 13.90 -2.97
N GLN A 189 -1.80 14.54 -3.02
CA GLN A 189 -2.54 14.75 -4.27
C GLN A 189 -1.70 15.56 -5.27
N LEU A 190 -1.02 16.63 -4.81
CA LEU A 190 -0.13 17.42 -5.65
C LEU A 190 1.05 16.60 -6.19
N GLN A 191 1.60 15.70 -5.38
CA GLN A 191 2.65 14.77 -5.78
C GLN A 191 2.17 13.79 -6.86
N GLU A 192 0.99 13.19 -6.72
CA GLU A 192 0.46 12.27 -7.74
C GLU A 192 0.23 12.97 -9.10
N ILE A 193 -0.23 14.23 -9.09
CA ILE A 193 -0.37 15.04 -10.32
C ILE A 193 1.01 15.27 -10.96
N LYS A 194 1.98 15.68 -10.14
CA LYS A 194 3.37 15.91 -10.59
C LYS A 194 3.95 14.66 -11.24
N LEU A 195 3.84 13.51 -10.57
CA LEU A 195 4.35 12.23 -11.09
C LEU A 195 3.70 11.85 -12.43
N GLY A 196 2.39 12.07 -12.59
CA GLY A 196 1.73 11.81 -13.86
C GLY A 196 2.19 12.73 -14.99
N ILE A 197 2.42 14.02 -14.72
CA ILE A 197 2.98 14.94 -15.73
C ILE A 197 4.41 14.53 -16.09
N GLN A 198 5.24 14.18 -15.10
CA GLN A 198 6.62 13.71 -15.33
C GLN A 198 6.67 12.49 -16.25
N GLN A 199 5.67 11.62 -16.17
CA GLN A 199 5.55 10.41 -16.99
C GLN A 199 4.71 10.61 -18.26
N ASN A 200 4.34 11.86 -18.57
CA ASN A 200 3.54 12.21 -19.75
C ASN A 200 2.20 11.45 -19.83
N LEU A 201 1.58 11.20 -18.67
CA LEU A 201 0.29 10.52 -18.54
C LEU A 201 -0.88 11.49 -18.73
N ASN A 202 -2.05 10.96 -19.10
CA ASN A 202 -3.26 11.75 -19.18
C ASN A 202 -3.84 12.05 -17.78
N ILE A 203 -3.30 13.06 -17.11
CA ILE A 203 -3.71 13.42 -15.75
C ILE A 203 -5.14 13.96 -15.65
N SER A 204 -5.80 14.34 -16.75
CA SER A 204 -7.18 14.88 -16.68
C SER A 204 -8.20 13.87 -16.14
N ILE A 205 -7.84 12.59 -16.12
CA ILE A 205 -8.66 11.50 -15.59
C ILE A 205 -8.74 11.56 -14.07
N TYR A 206 -7.65 11.90 -13.39
CA TYR A 206 -7.56 11.81 -11.92
C TYR A 206 -7.16 13.10 -11.22
N ALA A 207 -6.72 14.14 -11.94
CA ALA A 207 -6.35 15.45 -11.38
C ALA A 207 -7.58 16.30 -10.96
N SER A 208 -8.53 15.62 -10.31
CA SER A 208 -9.79 16.13 -9.77
C SER A 208 -9.80 15.88 -8.26
N PRO A 209 -9.00 16.63 -7.49
CA PRO A 209 -8.74 16.41 -6.07
C PRO A 209 -9.99 16.53 -5.19
N GLU A 210 -11.04 17.18 -5.68
CA GLU A 210 -12.36 17.25 -5.05
C GLU A 210 -13.11 15.90 -5.05
N PHE A 211 -12.71 14.95 -5.91
CA PHE A 211 -13.36 13.66 -6.08
C PHE A 211 -12.46 12.47 -5.69
N PHE A 212 -11.14 12.63 -5.80
CA PHE A 212 -10.20 11.55 -5.57
C PHE A 212 -9.25 11.88 -4.42
N SER A 213 -9.16 10.97 -3.44
CA SER A 213 -8.07 10.98 -2.46
C SER A 213 -6.73 10.76 -3.17
N TRP A 214 -5.62 11.14 -2.53
CA TRP A 214 -4.28 10.85 -3.08
C TRP A 214 -4.07 9.35 -3.37
N ALA A 215 -4.67 8.46 -2.58
CA ALA A 215 -4.58 7.02 -2.78
C ALA A 215 -5.35 6.56 -4.04
N ALA A 216 -6.55 7.10 -4.27
CA ALA A 216 -7.29 6.85 -5.51
C ALA A 216 -6.55 7.40 -6.74
N MET A 217 -5.99 8.61 -6.65
CA MET A 217 -5.15 9.20 -7.69
C MET A 217 -3.94 8.33 -8.01
N ARG A 218 -3.30 7.76 -6.99
CA ARG A 218 -2.19 6.82 -7.14
C ARG A 218 -2.59 5.57 -7.90
N GLU A 219 -3.70 4.93 -7.56
CA GLU A 219 -4.16 3.73 -8.25
C GLU A 219 -4.50 4.01 -9.73
N ILE A 220 -5.11 5.16 -10.03
CA ILE A 220 -5.36 5.57 -11.43
C ILE A 220 -4.04 5.85 -12.16
N ARG A 221 -3.10 6.58 -11.53
CA ARG A 221 -1.78 6.82 -12.11
C ARG A 221 -1.06 5.51 -12.43
N LEU A 222 -0.98 4.58 -11.47
CA LEU A 222 -0.30 3.30 -11.66
C LEU A 222 -0.92 2.46 -12.80
N GLY A 223 -2.24 2.57 -13.01
CA GLY A 223 -2.90 1.96 -14.17
C GLY A 223 -2.52 2.62 -15.49
N LEU A 224 -2.46 3.95 -15.53
CA LEU A 224 -1.99 4.70 -16.72
C LEU A 224 -0.54 4.38 -17.07
N GLU A 225 0.34 4.18 -16.08
CA GLU A 225 1.74 3.78 -16.29
C GLU A 225 1.88 2.41 -16.96
N GLN A 226 0.89 1.55 -16.77
CA GLN A 226 0.82 0.21 -17.33
C GLN A 226 -0.11 0.14 -18.57
N ASP A 227 -0.52 1.29 -19.11
CA ASP A 227 -1.41 1.37 -20.29
C ASP A 227 -2.74 0.60 -20.10
N LEU A 228 -3.26 0.59 -18.87
CA LEU A 228 -4.53 -0.06 -18.52
C LEU A 228 -5.73 0.85 -18.85
N ASP A 229 -6.89 0.24 -19.05
CA ASP A 229 -8.16 0.95 -19.22
C ASP A 229 -8.68 1.50 -17.87
N VAL A 230 -8.11 2.64 -17.45
CA VAL A 230 -8.44 3.27 -16.18
C VAL A 230 -9.85 3.86 -16.13
N GLU A 231 -10.52 4.09 -17.27
CA GLU A 231 -11.91 4.57 -17.27
C GLU A 231 -12.86 3.54 -16.64
N THR A 232 -12.44 2.27 -16.61
CA THR A 232 -13.17 1.19 -15.93
C THR A 232 -13.33 1.45 -14.42
N TYR A 233 -12.34 2.07 -13.76
CA TYR A 233 -12.30 2.19 -12.29
C TYR A 233 -11.98 3.57 -11.75
N ALA A 234 -11.67 4.56 -12.59
CA ALA A 234 -11.51 5.96 -12.22
C ALA A 234 -12.87 6.60 -11.86
N ASN A 235 -13.54 6.03 -10.85
CA ASN A 235 -14.87 6.37 -10.41
C ASN A 235 -14.84 6.84 -8.95
N PRO A 236 -15.27 8.08 -8.63
CA PRO A 236 -15.30 8.60 -7.26
C PRO A 236 -16.19 7.81 -6.28
N ALA A 237 -17.07 6.94 -6.78
CA ALA A 237 -17.86 6.02 -5.96
C ALA A 237 -17.07 4.81 -5.44
N LEU A 238 -15.87 4.58 -5.97
CA LEU A 238 -14.94 3.55 -5.49
C LEU A 238 -13.90 4.18 -4.55
N ASP A 239 -13.57 3.49 -3.47
CA ASP A 239 -12.42 3.83 -2.65
C ASP A 239 -11.10 3.31 -3.29
N SER A 240 -9.95 3.72 -2.73
CA SER A 240 -8.65 3.34 -3.26
C SER A 240 -8.38 1.83 -3.21
N ASP A 241 -8.94 1.12 -2.24
CA ASP A 241 -8.70 -0.32 -2.08
C ASP A 241 -9.54 -1.11 -3.10
N GLN A 242 -10.74 -0.63 -3.41
CA GLN A 242 -11.54 -1.15 -4.53
C GLN A 242 -10.85 -0.88 -5.88
N MET A 243 -10.35 0.34 -6.10
CA MET A 243 -9.58 0.67 -7.31
C MET A 243 -8.32 -0.21 -7.44
N HIS A 244 -7.66 -0.50 -6.33
CA HIS A 244 -6.51 -1.40 -6.27
C HIS A 244 -6.85 -2.80 -6.80
N GLU A 245 -7.96 -3.39 -6.34
CA GLU A 245 -8.39 -4.72 -6.80
C GLU A 245 -8.82 -4.72 -8.28
N VAL A 246 -9.38 -3.63 -8.80
CA VAL A 246 -9.67 -3.53 -10.23
C VAL A 246 -8.39 -3.40 -11.05
N ARG A 247 -7.45 -2.54 -10.64
CA ARG A 247 -6.15 -2.39 -11.30
C ARG A 247 -5.42 -3.73 -11.36
N LEU A 248 -5.30 -4.45 -10.24
CA LEU A 248 -4.66 -5.77 -10.20
C LEU A 248 -5.33 -6.78 -11.14
N GLY A 249 -6.65 -6.72 -11.29
CA GLY A 249 -7.37 -7.57 -12.25
C GLY A 249 -7.05 -7.21 -13.71
N LEU A 250 -7.01 -5.92 -14.04
CA LEU A 250 -6.65 -5.44 -15.37
C LEU A 250 -5.20 -5.79 -15.74
N GLU A 251 -4.25 -5.66 -14.81
CA GLU A 251 -2.84 -6.07 -15.00
C GLU A 251 -2.71 -7.56 -15.37
N GLN A 252 -3.62 -8.38 -14.84
CA GLN A 252 -3.68 -9.81 -15.12
C GLN A 252 -4.61 -10.17 -16.29
N ASN A 253 -5.17 -9.18 -17.01
CA ASN A 253 -6.14 -9.35 -18.09
C ASN A 253 -7.40 -10.14 -17.67
N LEU A 254 -7.87 -9.95 -16.44
CA LEU A 254 -9.06 -10.60 -15.90
C LEU A 254 -10.34 -9.84 -16.28
N ASP A 255 -11.47 -10.54 -16.28
CA ASP A 255 -12.80 -9.94 -16.49
C ASP A 255 -13.26 -9.17 -15.24
N VAL A 256 -12.79 -7.93 -15.11
CA VAL A 256 -13.07 -7.09 -13.94
C VAL A 256 -14.52 -6.68 -13.81
N MET A 257 -15.32 -6.76 -14.88
CA MET A 257 -16.74 -6.42 -14.87
C MET A 257 -17.57 -7.37 -13.98
N LYS A 258 -16.99 -8.52 -13.59
CA LYS A 258 -17.63 -9.45 -12.64
C LYS A 258 -17.67 -8.94 -11.20
N TYR A 259 -16.84 -7.96 -10.85
CA TYR A 259 -16.73 -7.44 -9.48
C TYR A 259 -16.57 -5.92 -9.39
N CYS A 260 -16.23 -5.24 -10.49
CA CYS A 260 -16.26 -3.80 -10.62
C CYS A 260 -17.64 -3.36 -11.13
N VAL A 261 -18.53 -2.90 -10.23
CA VAL A 261 -19.87 -2.42 -10.60
C VAL A 261 -19.87 -0.89 -10.72
N ASN A 262 -20.51 -0.38 -11.78
CA ASN A 262 -20.61 1.05 -12.12
C ASN A 262 -22.07 1.58 -12.05
N GLU A 263 -22.21 2.90 -12.28
CA GLU A 263 -23.28 3.88 -11.99
C GLU A 263 -24.77 3.46 -11.95
N SER A 264 -25.16 2.27 -12.40
CA SER A 264 -26.58 1.84 -12.45
C SER A 264 -27.06 1.05 -11.21
N SER A 265 -26.19 0.69 -10.28
CA SER A 265 -26.53 -0.15 -9.11
C SER A 265 -26.33 0.61 -7.80
N LEU A 266 -27.21 1.58 -7.53
CA LEU A 266 -27.21 2.42 -6.32
C LEU A 266 -27.41 1.67 -4.98
N ILE A 267 -27.29 0.33 -4.93
CA ILE A 267 -27.69 -0.43 -3.73
C ILE A 267 -26.63 -1.42 -3.22
N ASP A 268 -25.73 -2.01 -4.02
CA ASP A 268 -24.84 -3.04 -3.46
C ASP A 268 -23.44 -3.09 -4.10
N ASN A 269 -22.48 -2.33 -3.55
CA ASN A 269 -21.07 -2.40 -3.92
C ASN A 269 -20.34 -3.42 -3.04
N PHE A 270 -19.55 -4.30 -3.65
CA PHE A 270 -18.62 -5.17 -2.93
C PHE A 270 -17.59 -4.34 -2.15
N SER A 271 -17.22 -4.78 -0.95
CA SER A 271 -16.00 -4.31 -0.29
C SER A 271 -14.77 -4.71 -1.12
N SER A 272 -13.64 -4.02 -0.90
CA SER A 272 -12.36 -4.40 -1.49
C SER A 272 -12.02 -5.87 -1.20
N GLU A 273 -12.33 -6.37 -0.01
CA GLU A 273 -12.08 -7.78 0.36
C GLU A 273 -12.97 -8.77 -0.39
N GLN A 274 -14.25 -8.42 -0.64
CA GLN A 274 -15.10 -9.24 -1.52
C GLN A 274 -14.60 -9.21 -2.97
N MET A 275 -14.19 -8.03 -3.48
CA MET A 275 -13.59 -7.89 -4.82
C MET A 275 -12.32 -8.74 -4.94
N ARG A 276 -11.49 -8.77 -3.90
CA ARG A 276 -10.28 -9.59 -3.82
C ARG A 276 -10.59 -11.07 -3.95
N GLU A 277 -11.56 -11.60 -3.20
CA GLU A 277 -11.93 -13.02 -3.28
C GLU A 277 -12.56 -13.38 -4.64
N ILE A 278 -13.29 -12.47 -5.28
CA ILE A 278 -13.79 -12.69 -6.64
C ILE A 278 -12.61 -12.67 -7.64
N ARG A 279 -11.72 -11.67 -7.58
CA ARG A 279 -10.54 -11.56 -8.45
C ARG A 279 -9.66 -12.81 -8.37
N LEU A 280 -9.34 -13.27 -7.16
CA LEU A 280 -8.55 -14.49 -6.94
C LEU A 280 -9.23 -15.73 -7.54
N GLY A 281 -10.56 -15.82 -7.47
CA GLY A 281 -11.28 -16.90 -8.12
C GLY A 281 -11.21 -16.86 -9.65
N ILE A 282 -11.31 -15.66 -10.25
CA ILE A 282 -11.15 -15.49 -11.70
C ILE A 282 -9.73 -15.85 -12.13
N GLU A 283 -8.71 -15.40 -11.39
CA GLU A 283 -7.29 -15.75 -11.62
C GLU A 283 -7.08 -17.28 -11.64
N LYS A 284 -7.80 -18.01 -10.78
CA LYS A 284 -7.77 -19.48 -10.71
C LYS A 284 -8.75 -20.19 -11.66
N ASN A 285 -9.44 -19.47 -12.55
CA ASN A 285 -10.47 -20.00 -13.45
C ASN A 285 -11.61 -20.76 -12.73
N LEU A 286 -12.03 -20.27 -11.56
CA LEU A 286 -13.14 -20.85 -10.79
C LEU A 286 -14.51 -20.33 -11.25
N TYR A 287 -15.57 -21.05 -10.90
CA TYR A 287 -16.96 -20.62 -11.11
C TYR A 287 -17.38 -19.57 -10.07
N VAL A 288 -16.98 -18.31 -10.32
CA VAL A 288 -17.19 -17.20 -9.38
C VAL A 288 -18.66 -16.79 -9.23
N GLU A 289 -19.52 -17.12 -10.20
CA GLU A 289 -20.96 -16.87 -10.13
C GLU A 289 -21.65 -17.61 -8.97
N ALA A 290 -20.99 -18.61 -8.38
CA ALA A 290 -21.48 -19.27 -7.17
C ALA A 290 -21.38 -18.40 -5.90
N TYR A 291 -20.49 -17.40 -5.88
CA TYR A 291 -20.22 -16.64 -4.66
C TYR A 291 -19.98 -15.13 -4.85
N ASN A 292 -19.98 -14.61 -6.08
CA ASN A 292 -19.97 -13.17 -6.35
C ASN A 292 -21.33 -12.51 -6.03
N ASN A 293 -21.79 -12.72 -4.81
CA ASN A 293 -23.05 -12.25 -4.29
C ASN A 293 -22.80 -11.44 -3.03
N ILE A 294 -23.31 -10.21 -3.05
CA ILE A 294 -23.22 -9.19 -2.00
C ILE A 294 -23.70 -9.67 -0.61
N PHE A 295 -24.52 -10.71 -0.56
CA PHE A 295 -25.02 -11.29 0.68
C PHE A 295 -23.99 -12.21 1.37
N TYR A 296 -22.91 -12.57 0.70
CA TYR A 296 -21.75 -13.19 1.34
C TYR A 296 -20.79 -12.13 1.83
N ASP A 297 -20.30 -12.22 3.07
CA ASP A 297 -19.09 -11.51 3.49
C ASP A 297 -17.82 -12.11 2.84
N ASP A 298 -16.69 -11.42 2.95
CA ASP A 298 -15.41 -11.84 2.37
C ASP A 298 -14.93 -13.19 2.95
N HIS A 299 -15.23 -13.50 4.21
CA HIS A 299 -14.85 -14.77 4.82
C HIS A 299 -15.65 -15.94 4.24
N GLN A 300 -16.95 -15.76 4.00
CA GLN A 300 -17.80 -16.74 3.32
C GLN A 300 -17.32 -16.95 1.88
N MET A 301 -17.04 -15.86 1.13
CA MET A 301 -16.50 -15.94 -0.23
C MET A 301 -15.17 -16.68 -0.27
N ARG A 302 -14.27 -16.39 0.67
CA ARG A 302 -12.99 -17.09 0.81
C ARG A 302 -13.17 -18.59 1.02
N ILE A 303 -14.08 -19.00 1.89
CA ILE A 303 -14.33 -20.43 2.14
C ILE A 303 -14.89 -21.11 0.89
N ILE A 304 -15.78 -20.46 0.14
CA ILE A 304 -16.30 -20.99 -1.12
C ILE A 304 -15.19 -21.08 -2.17
N ARG A 305 -14.39 -20.02 -2.34
CA ARG A 305 -13.25 -20.00 -3.26
C ARG A 305 -12.28 -21.13 -2.96
N GLU A 306 -11.81 -21.23 -1.72
CA GLU A 306 -10.84 -22.28 -1.34
C GLU A 306 -11.46 -23.70 -1.48
N ALA A 307 -12.77 -23.87 -1.30
CA ALA A 307 -13.42 -25.15 -1.56
C ALA A 307 -13.47 -25.49 -3.05
N LEU A 308 -13.75 -24.51 -3.91
CA LEU A 308 -13.72 -24.68 -5.37
C LEU A 308 -12.28 -25.00 -5.86
N GLU A 309 -11.25 -24.38 -5.26
CA GLU A 309 -9.84 -24.69 -5.53
C GLU A 309 -9.50 -26.16 -5.18
N ASP A 310 -10.07 -26.67 -4.08
CA ASP A 310 -9.91 -28.07 -3.66
C ASP A 310 -10.79 -29.05 -4.46
N GLY A 311 -11.64 -28.58 -5.37
CA GLY A 311 -12.62 -29.40 -6.09
C GLY A 311 -13.74 -29.96 -5.21
N ILE A 312 -14.03 -29.30 -4.08
CA ILE A 312 -15.11 -29.67 -3.16
C ILE A 312 -16.45 -29.17 -3.72
N ASP A 313 -17.48 -30.03 -3.69
CA ASP A 313 -18.85 -29.60 -3.96
C ASP A 313 -19.36 -28.66 -2.86
N ILE A 314 -19.64 -27.43 -3.27
CA ILE A 314 -20.07 -26.34 -2.37
C ILE A 314 -21.58 -26.37 -2.09
N SER A 315 -22.35 -27.24 -2.76
CA SER A 315 -23.82 -27.27 -2.67
C SER A 315 -24.37 -27.44 -1.25
N ALA A 316 -23.58 -28.07 -0.36
CA ALA A 316 -23.96 -28.29 1.03
C ALA A 316 -23.86 -27.04 1.92
N PHE A 317 -23.10 -26.02 1.52
CA PHE A 317 -22.80 -24.87 2.40
C PHE A 317 -22.70 -23.50 1.72
N ALA A 318 -22.66 -23.41 0.39
CA ALA A 318 -22.71 -22.14 -0.33
C ALA A 318 -24.13 -21.54 -0.25
N ASN A 319 -24.43 -20.94 0.90
CA ASN A 319 -25.68 -20.24 1.19
C ASN A 319 -25.36 -19.09 2.16
N PRO A 320 -25.71 -17.82 1.82
CA PRO A 320 -25.37 -16.67 2.64
C PRO A 320 -25.99 -16.69 4.04
N ALA A 321 -27.01 -17.53 4.28
CA ALA A 321 -27.60 -17.73 5.61
C ALA A 321 -26.67 -18.47 6.59
N PHE A 322 -25.67 -19.22 6.11
CA PHE A 322 -24.64 -19.80 6.97
C PHE A 322 -23.59 -18.76 7.32
N SER A 323 -23.25 -18.58 8.58
CA SER A 323 -22.02 -17.87 8.96
C SER A 323 -20.78 -18.51 8.34
N ALA A 324 -19.72 -17.73 8.14
CA ALA A 324 -18.42 -18.24 7.68
C ALA A 324 -17.93 -19.42 8.55
N TRP A 325 -18.16 -19.38 9.87
CA TRP A 325 -17.76 -20.49 10.75
C TRP A 325 -18.57 -21.77 10.52
N GLN A 326 -19.87 -21.68 10.23
CA GLN A 326 -20.65 -22.86 9.82
C GLN A 326 -20.15 -23.43 8.49
N MET A 327 -19.88 -22.57 7.50
CA MET A 327 -19.34 -22.99 6.19
C MET A 327 -17.98 -23.68 6.33
N TYR A 328 -17.10 -23.14 7.19
CA TYR A 328 -15.82 -23.76 7.52
C TYR A 328 -16.01 -25.18 8.09
N LEU A 329 -16.89 -25.35 9.07
CA LEU A 329 -17.15 -26.66 9.68
C LEU A 329 -17.73 -27.68 8.69
N ILE A 330 -18.59 -27.24 7.78
CA ILE A 330 -19.16 -28.09 6.74
C ILE A 330 -18.05 -28.49 5.75
N ARG A 331 -17.25 -27.54 5.26
CA ARG A 331 -16.12 -27.80 4.36
C ARG A 331 -15.11 -28.77 4.96
N GLU A 332 -14.72 -28.59 6.23
CA GLU A 332 -13.80 -29.49 6.92
C GLU A 332 -14.38 -30.91 7.06
N GLY A 333 -15.67 -31.04 7.37
CA GLY A 333 -16.30 -32.36 7.40
C GLY A 333 -16.32 -33.05 6.03
N ILE A 334 -16.50 -32.29 4.94
CA ILE A 334 -16.39 -32.86 3.58
C ILE A 334 -14.96 -33.36 3.31
N ARG A 335 -13.93 -32.58 3.66
CA ARG A 335 -12.51 -32.99 3.54
C ARG A 335 -12.20 -34.26 4.33
N GLU A 336 -12.83 -34.43 5.48
CA GLU A 336 -12.70 -35.61 6.34
C GLU A 336 -13.61 -36.79 5.91
N ASN A 337 -14.33 -36.67 4.80
CA ASN A 337 -15.31 -37.65 4.30
C ASN A 337 -16.45 -37.97 5.30
N LEU A 338 -16.87 -36.98 6.08
CA LEU A 338 -18.00 -37.08 7.00
C LEU A 338 -19.33 -36.83 6.29
N ASP A 339 -20.41 -37.44 6.79
CA ASP A 339 -21.77 -37.18 6.31
C ASP A 339 -22.28 -35.82 6.83
N VAL A 340 -21.94 -34.76 6.10
CA VAL A 340 -22.29 -33.39 6.48
C VAL A 340 -23.79 -33.09 6.42
N SER A 341 -24.58 -33.91 5.72
CA SER A 341 -26.06 -33.73 5.65
C SER A 341 -26.74 -33.82 7.03
N LEU A 342 -26.04 -34.42 8.00
CA LEU A 342 -26.52 -34.55 9.37
C LEU A 342 -26.44 -33.23 10.17
N TYR A 343 -25.59 -32.30 9.76
CA TYR A 343 -25.36 -31.05 10.50
C TYR A 343 -25.27 -29.77 9.66
N ALA A 344 -25.16 -29.86 8.34
CA ALA A 344 -25.17 -28.71 7.42
C ALA A 344 -26.58 -28.10 7.32
N LYS A 345 -27.03 -27.47 8.41
CA LYS A 345 -28.35 -26.83 8.53
C LYS A 345 -28.25 -25.54 9.32
N GLU A 346 -28.92 -24.49 8.84
CA GLU A 346 -28.87 -23.14 9.40
C GLU A 346 -29.30 -23.10 10.88
N GLU A 347 -30.22 -23.97 11.27
CA GLU A 347 -30.74 -24.16 12.62
C GLU A 347 -29.70 -24.60 13.66
N PHE A 348 -28.56 -25.15 13.23
CA PHE A 348 -27.46 -25.49 14.13
C PHE A 348 -26.50 -24.33 14.29
N SER A 349 -26.24 -23.91 15.53
CA SER A 349 -25.11 -23.05 15.85
C SER A 349 -23.79 -23.73 15.47
N PRO A 350 -22.72 -22.96 15.20
CA PRO A 350 -21.42 -23.56 14.91
C PRO A 350 -20.93 -24.50 16.02
N GLU A 351 -21.20 -24.19 17.29
CA GLU A 351 -20.84 -25.06 18.41
C GLU A 351 -21.63 -26.38 18.42
N GLN A 352 -22.89 -26.36 17.98
CA GLN A 352 -23.67 -27.59 17.79
C GLN A 352 -23.09 -28.41 16.63
N MET A 353 -22.79 -27.78 15.49
CA MET A 353 -22.16 -28.44 14.34
C MET A 353 -20.82 -29.08 14.71
N GLU A 354 -20.00 -28.39 15.49
CA GLU A 354 -18.71 -28.88 15.98
C GLU A 354 -18.84 -30.14 16.85
N GLU A 355 -19.85 -30.20 17.73
CA GLU A 355 -20.10 -31.39 18.53
C GLU A 355 -20.69 -32.55 17.69
N ILE A 356 -21.44 -32.26 16.63
CA ILE A 356 -21.88 -33.29 15.68
C ILE A 356 -20.69 -33.81 14.86
N LYS A 357 -19.85 -32.92 14.31
CA LYS A 357 -18.61 -33.24 13.59
C LYS A 357 -17.71 -34.16 14.42
N LYS A 358 -17.40 -33.78 15.67
CA LYS A 358 -16.63 -34.61 16.62
C LYS A 358 -17.24 -35.99 16.85
N GLY A 359 -18.57 -36.09 16.86
CA GLY A 359 -19.24 -37.38 16.98
C GLY A 359 -19.03 -38.27 15.76
N LEU A 360 -19.08 -37.68 14.57
CA LEU A 360 -18.81 -38.38 13.31
C LEU A 360 -17.35 -38.85 13.23
N GLU A 361 -16.39 -37.99 13.58
CA GLU A 361 -14.95 -38.33 13.67
C GLU A 361 -14.72 -39.53 14.60
N ASN A 362 -15.36 -39.53 15.78
CA ASN A 362 -15.28 -40.62 16.75
C ASN A 362 -16.18 -41.83 16.41
N ASN A 363 -16.85 -41.78 15.25
CA ASN A 363 -17.72 -42.84 14.75
C ASN A 363 -18.79 -43.24 15.79
N VAL A 364 -19.46 -42.26 16.41
CA VAL A 364 -20.64 -42.46 17.27
C VAL A 364 -21.93 -42.09 16.53
N ASN A 365 -23.06 -42.63 16.97
CA ASN A 365 -24.35 -42.37 16.31
C ASN A 365 -24.87 -40.96 16.65
N VAL A 366 -24.55 -39.99 15.79
CA VAL A 366 -24.93 -38.58 16.02
C VAL A 366 -26.43 -38.31 15.92
N LYS A 367 -27.21 -39.17 15.23
CA LYS A 367 -28.69 -39.03 15.14
C LYS A 367 -29.39 -39.06 16.49
N VAL A 368 -28.70 -39.52 17.55
CA VAL A 368 -29.21 -39.51 18.93
C VAL A 368 -29.29 -38.09 19.51
N TYR A 369 -28.41 -37.18 19.08
CA TYR A 369 -28.29 -35.84 19.68
C TYR A 369 -28.21 -34.68 18.68
N ALA A 370 -28.09 -34.94 17.37
CA ALA A 370 -28.12 -33.94 16.31
C ALA A 370 -29.54 -33.36 16.13
N ASP A 371 -29.99 -32.59 17.12
CA ASP A 371 -31.29 -31.93 17.18
C ASP A 371 -31.09 -30.50 17.70
N PRO A 372 -31.52 -29.46 16.95
CA PRO A 372 -31.28 -28.06 17.31
C PRO A 372 -31.80 -27.65 18.68
N LYS A 373 -32.73 -28.43 19.27
CA LYS A 373 -33.24 -28.18 20.63
C LYS A 373 -32.18 -28.37 21.73
N TYR A 374 -31.13 -29.15 21.46
CA TYR A 374 -30.06 -29.40 22.43
C TYR A 374 -28.98 -28.34 22.28
N ASP A 375 -28.60 -27.66 23.35
CA ASP A 375 -27.44 -26.78 23.27
C ASP A 375 -26.13 -27.57 23.06
N ALA A 376 -25.06 -26.90 22.65
CA ALA A 376 -23.77 -27.56 22.41
C ALA A 376 -23.21 -28.27 23.66
N ARG A 377 -23.53 -27.80 24.88
CA ARG A 377 -23.07 -28.45 26.13
C ARG A 377 -23.84 -29.75 26.38
N GLU A 378 -25.12 -29.79 26.07
CA GLU A 378 -25.95 -31.00 26.11
C GLU A 378 -25.48 -32.01 25.06
N MET A 379 -25.30 -31.59 23.81
CA MET A 379 -24.75 -32.42 22.74
C MET A 379 -23.40 -33.02 23.12
N LYS A 380 -22.49 -32.20 23.69
CA LYS A 380 -21.19 -32.64 24.18
C LYS A 380 -21.28 -33.71 25.27
N LYS A 381 -22.23 -33.59 26.19
CA LYS A 381 -22.44 -34.61 27.24
C LYS A 381 -22.88 -35.93 26.61
N ILE A 382 -23.89 -35.90 25.75
CA ILE A 382 -24.43 -37.09 25.08
C ILE A 382 -23.35 -37.74 24.21
N ARG A 383 -22.62 -36.97 23.40
CA ARG A 383 -21.49 -37.46 22.61
C ARG A 383 -20.46 -38.20 23.47
N LYS A 384 -19.99 -37.57 24.56
CA LYS A 384 -18.98 -38.18 25.46
C LYS A 384 -19.47 -39.46 26.13
N GLU A 385 -20.76 -39.57 26.44
CA GLU A 385 -21.34 -40.81 26.97
C GLU A 385 -21.35 -41.92 25.91
N LEU A 386 -21.71 -41.60 24.67
CA LEU A 386 -21.67 -42.52 23.54
C LEU A 386 -20.24 -42.99 23.26
N GLU A 387 -19.26 -42.09 23.28
CA GLU A 387 -17.84 -42.41 23.10
C GLU A 387 -17.33 -43.40 24.16
N LYS A 388 -17.63 -43.15 25.45
CA LYS A 388 -17.27 -44.06 26.54
C LYS A 388 -17.90 -45.44 26.37
N SER A 389 -19.17 -45.49 25.97
CA SER A 389 -19.89 -46.76 25.80
C SER A 389 -19.30 -47.63 24.69
N LYS A 390 -18.64 -47.03 23.71
CA LYS A 390 -17.92 -47.70 22.63
C LYS A 390 -16.60 -48.31 23.13
N THR A 391 -15.86 -47.60 23.97
CA THR A 391 -14.58 -48.08 24.53
C THR A 391 -14.72 -49.31 25.43
N ILE A 392 -15.89 -49.52 26.07
CA ILE A 392 -16.12 -50.65 26.97
C ILE A 392 -16.43 -51.97 26.22
N LYS A 393 -16.73 -51.90 24.91
CA LYS A 393 -17.16 -53.06 24.09
C LYS A 393 -16.03 -53.70 23.26
N HIS A 394 -14.78 -53.29 23.46
CA HIS A 394 -13.58 -53.91 22.90
C HIS A 394 -12.69 -54.39 24.04
#